data_AF-A0A970XMC8-F1
#
_entry.id   AF-A0A970XMC8-F1
#
_cell.length_a   1.000
_cell.length_b   1.000
_cell.length_c   1.000
_cell.angle_alpha   90.00
_cell.angle_beta   90.00
_cell.angle_gamma   90.00
#
_symmetry.space_group_name_H-M   'P 1'
#
loop_
_entity.id
_entity.type
_entity.pdbx_description
1 polymer ?
#
loop_
_entity_poly.entity_id
_entity_poly.type
_entity_poly.pdbx_seq_one_letter_code
_entity_poly.pdbx_strand_id
1 'polypeptide(L)'
;MIIKITETGSLKNILENMGYLFPCGGKGLCGRCKITASEFSPTSLDKRFLSEHELSEGIRLACDKEVVEPVEIDCELREKPKDIKPEHPASYVIFGEKETEIGLTDDGMILENIVLPSCPPITTELKAQFNLHAIEMFEKFKVAKAETIIILGTPERVKAITNIDVPFKYGDMYYAIDMNLPGEDVYIPPVPTPETGSHDLVELLDIPENSLVISGPVFMYKGEDILCITSDKDCISGYGKLAFKATLQYFIQETKPENIFTFENVKESIEAGAKLIERRARYLATELLISNKRKAELNRLAKRTVTMAIADDDLWQDILSKIKLED
;
A
#
# COMPACT_ATOMS: atom_id res chain seq x y z
N MET A 1 29.77 4.54 4.66
CA MET A 1 30.61 3.40 4.28
C MET A 1 30.83 3.41 2.78
N ILE A 2 32.06 3.23 2.29
CA ILE A 2 32.33 3.21 0.85
C ILE A 2 31.92 1.86 0.24
N ILE A 3 31.06 1.89 -0.76
CA ILE A 3 30.58 0.73 -1.52
C ILE A 3 31.03 0.87 -2.97
N LYS A 4 31.63 -0.19 -3.51
CA LYS A 4 31.97 -0.31 -4.94
C LYS A 4 30.79 -0.93 -5.70
N ILE A 5 30.24 -0.18 -6.63
CA ILE A 5 29.17 -0.64 -7.51
C ILE A 5 29.77 -0.92 -8.89
N THR A 6 29.75 -2.18 -9.31
CA THR A 6 30.27 -2.61 -10.63
C THR A 6 29.16 -3.00 -11.61
N GLU A 7 27.94 -3.18 -11.10
CA GLU A 7 26.75 -3.51 -11.89
C GLU A 7 26.11 -2.23 -12.44
N THR A 8 25.56 -2.31 -13.65
CA THR A 8 24.80 -1.21 -14.26
C THR A 8 23.30 -1.37 -13.99
N GLY A 9 22.57 -0.26 -14.01
CA GLY A 9 21.13 -0.23 -13.76
C GLY A 9 20.74 0.63 -12.56
N SER A 10 19.52 0.47 -12.07
CA SER A 10 18.99 1.25 -10.95
C SER A 10 19.81 1.04 -9.67
N LEU A 11 20.39 2.13 -9.15
CA LEU A 11 21.16 2.09 -7.91
C LEU A 11 20.32 1.61 -6.72
N LYS A 12 19.02 1.94 -6.73
CA LYS A 12 18.07 1.44 -5.74
C LYS A 12 18.05 -0.08 -5.70
N ASN A 13 17.82 -0.72 -6.86
CA ASN A 13 17.69 -2.18 -6.95
C ASN A 13 19.00 -2.87 -6.57
N ILE A 14 20.14 -2.33 -7.03
CA ILE A 14 21.46 -2.85 -6.67
C ILE A 14 21.64 -2.82 -5.16
N LEU A 15 21.37 -1.69 -4.50
CA LEU A 15 21.51 -1.57 -3.05
C LEU A 15 20.50 -2.44 -2.28
N GLU A 16 19.26 -2.57 -2.74
CA GLU A 16 18.28 -3.48 -2.13
C GLU A 16 18.74 -4.95 -2.21
N ASN A 17 19.33 -5.36 -3.35
CA ASN A 17 19.90 -6.70 -3.55
C ASN A 17 21.13 -6.94 -2.65
N MET A 18 21.93 -5.90 -2.41
CA MET A 18 23.02 -5.92 -1.43
C MET A 18 22.54 -5.89 0.03
N GLY A 19 21.22 -5.79 0.23
CA GLY A 19 20.60 -5.84 1.55
C GLY A 19 20.46 -4.49 2.22
N TYR A 20 20.47 -3.36 1.53
CA TYR A 20 20.19 -2.06 2.13
C TYR A 20 18.69 -1.75 2.15
N LEU A 21 18.25 -0.99 3.17
CA LEU A 21 16.88 -0.54 3.35
C LEU A 21 16.69 0.89 2.85
N PHE A 22 15.63 1.11 2.08
CA PHE A 22 15.17 2.44 1.73
C PHE A 22 14.03 2.88 2.66
N PRO A 23 14.16 4.03 3.37
CA PRO A 23 13.18 4.46 4.37
C PRO A 23 11.76 4.75 3.86
N CYS A 24 11.54 4.75 2.55
CA CYS A 24 10.22 4.89 1.92
C CYS A 24 10.01 3.84 0.80
N GLY A 25 10.79 2.75 0.79
CA GLY A 25 10.83 1.79 -0.31
C GLY A 25 11.42 2.34 -1.62
N GLY A 26 12.18 3.44 -1.54
CA GLY A 26 12.84 4.04 -2.69
C GLY A 26 11.90 4.79 -3.64
N LYS A 27 10.81 5.36 -3.12
CA LYS A 27 9.77 6.04 -3.91
C LYS A 27 9.99 7.55 -4.13
N GLY A 28 11.11 8.10 -3.64
CA GLY A 28 11.36 9.55 -3.71
C GLY A 28 10.42 10.40 -2.86
N LEU A 29 9.93 9.88 -1.73
CA LEU A 29 8.93 10.58 -0.91
C LEU A 29 9.51 11.25 0.34
N CYS A 30 10.69 10.84 0.80
CA CYS A 30 11.17 11.22 2.14
C CYS A 30 12.51 11.96 2.18
N GLY A 31 13.31 11.97 1.10
CA GLY A 31 14.64 12.60 1.11
C GLY A 31 15.68 11.95 2.04
N ARG A 32 15.42 10.73 2.53
CA ARG A 32 16.27 10.05 3.55
C ARG A 32 17.27 9.03 2.98
N CYS A 33 17.28 8.78 1.68
CA CYS A 33 18.21 7.83 1.06
C CYS A 33 19.49 8.51 0.58
N LYS A 34 20.12 9.29 1.47
CA LYS A 34 21.29 10.09 1.13
C LYS A 34 22.51 9.19 0.92
N ILE A 35 23.26 9.51 -0.13
CA ILE A 35 24.58 8.97 -0.45
C ILE A 35 25.49 10.12 -0.85
N THR A 36 26.79 9.96 -0.68
CA THR A 36 27.77 10.89 -1.25
C THR A 36 28.38 10.26 -2.49
N ALA A 37 28.12 10.88 -3.64
CA ALA A 37 28.52 10.39 -4.95
C ALA A 37 28.47 11.56 -5.95
N SER A 38 29.59 12.25 -6.10
CA SER A 38 29.72 13.45 -6.93
C SER A 38 29.57 13.18 -8.44
N GLU A 39 29.76 11.92 -8.84
CA GLU A 39 29.65 11.39 -10.19
C GLU A 39 28.21 11.43 -10.71
N PHE A 40 27.22 11.36 -9.81
CA PHE A 40 25.81 11.52 -10.19
C PHE A 40 25.45 13.00 -10.31
N SER A 41 24.77 13.34 -11.41
CA SER A 41 24.17 14.67 -11.56
C SER A 41 22.95 14.85 -10.64
N PRO A 42 22.74 16.05 -10.05
CA PRO A 42 21.52 16.34 -9.30
C PRO A 42 20.27 16.27 -10.16
N THR A 43 19.25 15.58 -9.64
CA THR A 43 17.91 15.44 -10.23
C THR A 43 16.93 16.48 -9.69
N SER A 44 15.71 16.50 -10.21
CA SER A 44 14.61 17.29 -9.63
C SER A 44 14.25 16.84 -8.20
N LEU A 45 14.44 15.55 -7.90
CA LEU A 45 14.18 14.99 -6.58
C LEU A 45 15.23 15.43 -5.56
N ASP A 46 16.51 15.42 -5.96
CA ASP A 46 17.60 15.94 -5.11
C ASP A 46 17.33 17.40 -4.73
N LYS A 47 17.00 18.23 -5.72
CA LYS A 47 16.69 19.66 -5.52
C LYS A 47 15.46 19.89 -4.64
N ARG A 48 14.55 18.91 -4.55
CA ARG A 48 13.36 18.99 -3.71
C ARG A 48 13.66 18.78 -2.22
N PHE A 49 14.67 17.96 -1.90
CA PHE A 49 14.92 17.51 -0.52
C PHE A 49 16.28 17.92 0.06
N LEU A 50 17.25 18.26 -0.79
CA LEU A 50 18.62 18.61 -0.40
C LEU A 50 18.85 20.11 -0.58
N SER A 51 19.60 20.69 0.34
CA SER A 51 20.07 22.08 0.25
C SER A 51 21.18 22.24 -0.81
N GLU A 52 21.41 23.47 -1.26
CA GLU A 52 22.51 23.77 -2.19
C GLU A 52 23.89 23.37 -1.63
N HIS A 53 24.07 23.51 -0.30
CA HIS A 53 25.29 23.07 0.38
C HIS A 53 25.49 21.56 0.25
N GLU A 54 24.48 20.76 0.60
CA GLU A 54 24.53 19.30 0.48
C GLU A 54 24.79 18.87 -0.98
N LEU A 55 24.14 19.52 -1.95
CA LEU A 55 24.40 19.26 -3.37
C LEU A 55 25.84 19.54 -3.77
N SER A 56 26.43 20.63 -3.25
CA SER A 56 27.82 21.02 -3.49
C SER A 56 28.84 20.08 -2.85
N GLU A 57 28.47 19.43 -1.75
CA GLU A 57 29.27 18.39 -1.09
C GLU A 57 29.16 17.03 -1.78
N GLY A 58 28.39 16.93 -2.87
CA GLY A 58 28.23 15.68 -3.62
C GLY A 58 27.15 14.75 -3.05
N ILE A 59 26.30 15.23 -2.14
CA ILE A 59 25.19 14.44 -1.59
C ILE A 59 24.08 14.31 -2.64
N ARG A 60 23.55 13.09 -2.76
CA ARG A 60 22.47 12.72 -3.68
C ARG A 60 21.50 11.78 -2.98
N LEU A 61 20.28 11.67 -3.48
CA LEU A 61 19.33 10.64 -3.12
C LEU A 61 19.55 9.42 -4.01
N ALA A 62 19.73 8.24 -3.41
CA ALA A 62 20.03 7.00 -4.15
C ALA A 62 18.83 6.42 -4.89
N CYS A 63 17.61 6.71 -4.46
CA CYS A 63 16.41 6.01 -4.94
C CYS A 63 16.04 6.26 -6.40
N ASP A 64 16.60 7.31 -7.02
CA ASP A 64 16.30 7.74 -8.39
C ASP A 64 17.57 7.85 -9.26
N LYS A 65 18.65 7.15 -8.88
CA LYS A 65 19.91 7.15 -9.65
C LYS A 65 20.09 5.88 -10.46
N GLU A 66 20.69 6.06 -11.63
CA GLU A 66 21.01 4.99 -12.58
C GLU A 66 22.54 4.90 -12.72
N VAL A 67 23.08 3.69 -12.54
CA VAL A 67 24.50 3.39 -12.67
C VAL A 67 24.78 2.99 -14.12
N VAL A 68 25.53 3.81 -14.83
CA VAL A 68 25.93 3.54 -16.23
C VAL A 68 27.38 3.05 -16.35
N GLU A 69 28.22 3.38 -15.37
CA GLU A 69 29.62 2.98 -15.26
C GLU A 69 29.94 2.65 -13.79
N PRO A 70 30.99 1.86 -13.50
CA PRO A 70 31.36 1.54 -12.13
C PRO A 70 31.60 2.79 -11.29
N VAL A 71 31.02 2.84 -10.09
CA VAL A 71 31.05 4.01 -9.21
C VAL A 71 31.34 3.59 -7.77
N GLU A 72 32.07 4.44 -7.04
CA GLU A 72 32.22 4.34 -5.60
C GLU A 72 31.27 5.33 -4.94
N ILE A 73 30.47 4.85 -3.99
CA ILE A 73 29.54 5.70 -3.24
C ILE A 73 29.84 5.61 -1.76
N ASP A 74 29.74 6.73 -1.05
CA ASP A 74 29.62 6.70 0.41
C ASP A 74 28.14 6.53 0.78
N CYS A 75 27.81 5.37 1.34
CA CYS A 75 26.46 4.99 1.69
C CYS A 75 26.26 4.99 3.19
N GLU A 76 25.25 5.72 3.65
CA GLU A 76 24.79 5.76 5.04
C GLU A 76 23.45 5.03 5.23
N LEU A 77 22.93 4.37 4.20
CA LEU A 77 21.72 3.58 4.31
C LEU A 77 21.92 2.43 5.30
N ARG A 78 20.87 2.15 6.06
CA ARG A 78 20.85 1.03 7.00
C ARG A 78 20.83 -0.29 6.23
N GLU A 79 21.77 -1.19 6.54
CA GLU A 79 21.67 -2.59 6.11
C GLU A 79 20.46 -3.27 6.77
N LYS A 80 19.74 -4.10 6.02
CA LYS A 80 18.86 -5.16 6.53
C LYS A 80 19.72 -5.99 7.47
N PRO A 81 19.41 -6.03 8.78
CA PRO A 81 20.28 -6.75 9.68
C PRO A 81 20.18 -8.25 9.38
N LYS A 82 21.35 -8.89 9.25
CA LYS A 82 21.50 -10.23 8.67
C LYS A 82 21.01 -11.34 9.61
N ASP A 83 20.88 -11.05 10.91
CA ASP A 83 20.31 -11.91 11.95
C ASP A 83 19.58 -11.05 12.99
N ILE A 84 18.39 -10.55 12.68
CA ILE A 84 17.54 -9.92 13.71
C ILE A 84 16.89 -11.05 14.50
N LYS A 85 17.19 -11.16 15.79
CA LYS A 85 16.27 -11.79 16.71
C LYS A 85 15.22 -10.73 17.07
N PRO A 86 13.93 -10.91 16.68
CA PRO A 86 12.93 -9.89 16.94
C PRO A 86 12.75 -9.68 18.44
N GLU A 87 12.68 -8.41 18.87
CA GLU A 87 12.36 -8.06 20.25
C GLU A 87 10.85 -7.95 20.45
N HIS A 88 10.17 -7.33 19.48
CA HIS A 88 8.72 -7.11 19.44
C HIS A 88 8.14 -7.64 18.12
N PRO A 89 8.16 -8.97 17.92
CA PRO A 89 7.71 -9.57 16.66
C PRO A 89 6.23 -9.29 16.44
N ALA A 90 5.88 -8.67 15.33
CA ALA A 90 4.50 -8.50 14.89
C ALA A 90 4.34 -9.01 13.46
N SER A 91 3.15 -9.44 13.09
CA SER A 91 2.87 -9.94 11.74
C SER A 91 1.77 -9.12 11.08
N TYR A 92 1.79 -9.05 9.76
CA TYR A 92 0.67 -8.53 8.99
C TYR A 92 0.24 -9.55 7.95
N VAL A 93 -1.04 -9.47 7.59
CA VAL A 93 -1.59 -10.12 6.42
C VAL A 93 -2.48 -9.16 5.65
N ILE A 94 -2.34 -9.16 4.33
CA ILE A 94 -3.18 -8.43 3.39
C ILE A 94 -3.85 -9.45 2.49
N PHE A 95 -5.12 -9.74 2.77
CA PHE A 95 -5.95 -10.62 1.94
C PHE A 95 -6.57 -9.82 0.78
N GLY A 96 -5.81 -9.70 -0.31
CA GLY A 96 -6.28 -9.08 -1.55
C GLY A 96 -7.10 -10.02 -2.43
N GLU A 97 -7.72 -9.46 -3.47
CA GLU A 97 -8.51 -10.23 -4.46
C GLU A 97 -7.64 -11.17 -5.31
N LYS A 98 -6.44 -10.72 -5.71
CA LYS A 98 -5.52 -11.48 -6.58
C LYS A 98 -4.42 -12.20 -5.82
N GLU A 99 -3.93 -11.56 -4.77
CA GLU A 99 -2.80 -12.03 -3.98
C GLU A 99 -3.03 -11.83 -2.48
N THR A 100 -2.41 -12.71 -1.69
CA THR A 100 -2.28 -12.59 -0.23
C THR A 100 -0.83 -12.24 0.08
N GLU A 101 -0.60 -11.11 0.74
CA GLU A 101 0.71 -10.76 1.26
C GLU A 101 0.78 -11.05 2.76
N ILE A 102 1.83 -11.72 3.21
CA ILE A 102 2.06 -12.04 4.63
C ILE A 102 3.46 -11.55 4.97
N GLY A 103 3.64 -10.94 6.13
CA GLY A 103 4.97 -10.55 6.58
C GLY A 103 5.17 -10.62 8.08
N LEU A 104 6.43 -10.73 8.45
CA LEU A 104 6.94 -10.58 9.81
C LEU A 104 7.65 -9.22 9.92
N THR A 105 7.44 -8.58 11.06
CA THR A 105 7.94 -7.25 11.36
C THR A 105 8.49 -7.19 12.77
N ASP A 106 9.37 -6.24 13.03
CA ASP A 106 9.91 -5.93 14.36
C ASP A 106 10.06 -4.41 14.47
N ASP A 107 9.43 -3.81 15.49
CA ASP A 107 9.39 -2.36 15.73
C ASP A 107 9.12 -1.51 14.45
N GLY A 108 8.09 -1.90 13.70
CA GLY A 108 7.67 -1.20 12.48
C GLY A 108 8.53 -1.48 11.24
N MET A 109 9.57 -2.31 11.34
CA MET A 109 10.40 -2.73 10.21
C MET A 109 9.97 -4.11 9.68
N ILE A 110 9.78 -4.23 8.37
CA ILE A 110 9.51 -5.52 7.73
C ILE A 110 10.81 -6.34 7.69
N LEU A 111 10.79 -7.51 8.33
CA LEU A 111 11.91 -8.45 8.35
C LEU A 111 11.89 -9.35 7.12
N GLU A 112 10.72 -9.90 6.83
CA GLU A 112 10.46 -10.76 5.69
C GLU A 112 8.99 -10.68 5.32
N ASN A 113 8.71 -10.80 4.02
CA ASN A 113 7.36 -10.93 3.51
C ASN A 113 7.35 -11.89 2.32
N ILE A 114 6.19 -12.48 2.08
CA ILE A 114 5.90 -13.30 0.90
C ILE A 114 4.60 -12.84 0.27
N VAL A 115 4.49 -13.08 -1.04
CA VAL A 115 3.28 -12.83 -1.82
C VAL A 115 2.84 -14.15 -2.42
N LEU A 116 1.57 -14.50 -2.22
CA LEU A 116 0.98 -15.75 -2.64
C LEU A 116 -0.26 -15.49 -3.49
N PRO A 117 -0.66 -16.41 -4.37
CA PRO A 117 -1.98 -16.36 -4.99
C PRO A 117 -3.07 -16.31 -3.91
N SER A 118 -4.09 -15.50 -4.14
CA SER A 118 -5.21 -15.39 -3.21
C SER A 118 -6.04 -16.67 -3.18
N CYS A 119 -6.43 -17.13 -2.00
CA CYS A 119 -7.41 -18.20 -1.84
C CYS A 119 -8.85 -17.64 -1.73
N PRO A 120 -9.88 -18.44 -2.02
CA PRO A 120 -11.27 -18.09 -1.73
C PRO A 120 -11.48 -17.56 -0.31
N PRO A 121 -12.50 -16.70 -0.09
CA PRO A 121 -12.81 -16.12 1.22
C PRO A 121 -13.52 -17.12 2.14
N ILE A 122 -12.90 -18.28 2.34
CA ILE A 122 -13.37 -19.37 3.19
C ILE A 122 -12.50 -19.38 4.45
N THR A 123 -13.11 -19.38 5.63
CA THR A 123 -12.43 -19.29 6.93
C THR A 123 -11.28 -20.29 7.05
N THR A 124 -11.49 -21.54 6.67
CA THR A 124 -10.47 -22.60 6.77
C THR A 124 -9.31 -22.38 5.80
N GLU A 125 -9.57 -21.85 4.60
CA GLU A 125 -8.54 -21.62 3.58
C GLU A 125 -7.66 -20.42 3.94
N LEU A 126 -8.28 -19.30 4.32
CA LEU A 126 -7.56 -18.09 4.74
C LEU A 126 -6.69 -18.37 5.97
N LYS A 127 -7.23 -19.08 6.97
CA LYS A 127 -6.48 -19.47 8.18
C LYS A 127 -5.35 -20.44 7.84
N ALA A 128 -5.60 -21.44 7.00
CA ALA A 128 -4.56 -22.40 6.60
C ALA A 128 -3.41 -21.69 5.86
N GLN A 129 -3.74 -20.83 4.90
CA GLN A 129 -2.74 -20.06 4.15
C GLN A 129 -1.92 -19.16 5.07
N PHE A 130 -2.58 -18.37 5.93
CA PHE A 130 -1.86 -17.49 6.85
C PHE A 130 -1.03 -18.26 7.88
N ASN A 131 -1.62 -19.23 8.57
CA ASN A 131 -0.95 -19.95 9.66
C ASN A 131 0.27 -20.71 9.16
N LEU A 132 0.16 -21.40 8.01
CA LEU A 132 1.30 -22.15 7.44
C LEU A 132 2.51 -21.23 7.25
N HIS A 133 2.31 -20.12 6.56
CA HIS A 133 3.42 -19.25 6.17
C HIS A 133 3.91 -18.32 7.28
N ALA A 134 3.02 -17.90 8.19
CA ALA A 134 3.43 -17.18 9.38
C ALA A 134 4.31 -18.07 10.27
N ILE A 135 3.95 -19.34 10.47
CA ILE A 135 4.75 -20.28 11.27
C ILE A 135 6.11 -20.55 10.62
N GLU A 136 6.17 -20.73 9.29
CA GLU A 136 7.45 -20.87 8.57
C GLU A 136 8.40 -19.68 8.83
N MET A 137 7.87 -18.44 8.79
CA MET A 137 8.65 -17.24 9.15
C MET A 137 9.05 -17.25 10.63
N PHE A 138 8.13 -17.63 11.52
CA PHE A 138 8.41 -17.64 12.95
C PHE A 138 9.52 -18.63 13.31
N GLU A 139 9.49 -19.84 12.73
CA GLU A 139 10.56 -20.82 12.89
C GLU A 139 11.91 -20.28 12.40
N LYS A 140 11.92 -19.66 11.21
CA LYS A 140 13.13 -19.05 10.62
C LYS A 140 13.74 -17.98 11.52
N PHE A 141 12.91 -17.12 12.12
CA PHE A 141 13.36 -16.04 13.00
C PHE A 141 13.39 -16.42 14.50
N LYS A 142 13.15 -17.69 14.84
CA LYS A 142 13.09 -18.19 16.22
C LYS A 142 12.09 -17.41 17.10
N VAL A 143 10.98 -17.02 16.50
CA VAL A 143 9.82 -16.40 17.13
C VAL A 143 8.85 -17.50 17.55
N ALA A 144 8.30 -17.43 18.76
CA ALA A 144 7.29 -18.39 19.20
C ALA A 144 5.89 -18.07 18.66
N LYS A 145 5.55 -16.78 18.65
CA LYS A 145 4.29 -16.18 18.17
C LYS A 145 4.49 -14.68 17.99
N ALA A 146 3.64 -14.03 17.20
CA ALA A 146 3.61 -12.58 17.10
C ALA A 146 2.96 -11.96 18.35
N GLU A 147 3.46 -10.81 18.83
CA GLU A 147 2.78 -9.97 19.83
C GLU A 147 1.46 -9.46 19.26
N THR A 148 1.46 -8.92 18.04
CA THR A 148 0.25 -8.47 17.37
C THR A 148 0.24 -8.89 15.91
N ILE A 149 -0.92 -9.33 15.43
CA ILE A 149 -1.20 -9.59 14.02
C ILE A 149 -2.13 -8.49 13.51
N ILE A 150 -1.76 -7.78 12.43
CA ILE A 150 -2.69 -6.87 11.75
C ILE A 150 -3.31 -7.56 10.52
N ILE A 151 -4.63 -7.54 10.42
CA ILE A 151 -5.37 -8.17 9.32
C ILE A 151 -5.99 -7.08 8.43
N LEU A 152 -5.56 -7.04 7.18
CA LEU A 152 -6.11 -6.20 6.13
C LEU A 152 -6.76 -7.07 5.06
N GLY A 153 -7.82 -6.57 4.42
CA GLY A 153 -8.46 -7.30 3.33
C GLY A 153 -9.75 -6.65 2.85
N THR A 154 -10.43 -7.29 1.90
CA THR A 154 -11.80 -6.90 1.53
C THR A 154 -12.78 -7.23 2.67
N PRO A 155 -13.97 -6.61 2.73
CA PRO A 155 -14.95 -6.89 3.78
C PRO A 155 -15.28 -8.38 3.91
N GLU A 156 -15.47 -9.06 2.78
CA GLU A 156 -15.75 -10.51 2.73
C GLU A 156 -14.62 -11.34 3.36
N ARG A 157 -13.36 -11.02 3.04
CA ARG A 157 -12.18 -11.73 3.55
C ARG A 157 -11.94 -11.47 5.02
N VAL A 158 -12.13 -10.22 5.47
CA VAL A 158 -12.07 -9.85 6.89
C VAL A 158 -13.14 -10.60 7.68
N LYS A 159 -14.39 -10.64 7.19
CA LYS A 159 -15.45 -11.43 7.82
C LYS A 159 -15.11 -12.92 7.87
N ALA A 160 -14.58 -13.47 6.78
CA ALA A 160 -14.24 -14.89 6.71
C ALA A 160 -13.12 -15.30 7.69
N ILE A 161 -12.04 -14.51 7.80
CA ILE A 161 -10.92 -14.86 8.70
C ILE A 161 -11.25 -14.60 10.19
N THR A 162 -12.02 -13.55 10.48
CA THR A 162 -12.24 -13.06 11.86
C THR A 162 -13.60 -13.44 12.46
N ASN A 163 -14.58 -13.82 11.63
CA ASN A 163 -15.98 -14.01 12.00
C ASN A 163 -16.66 -12.76 12.61
N ILE A 164 -16.10 -11.57 12.38
CA ILE A 164 -16.68 -10.29 12.79
C ILE A 164 -17.59 -9.77 11.69
N ASP A 165 -18.73 -9.20 12.07
CA ASP A 165 -19.65 -8.58 11.14
C ASP A 165 -19.09 -7.24 10.62
N VAL A 166 -19.09 -7.12 9.29
CA VAL A 166 -18.70 -5.93 8.54
C VAL A 166 -19.96 -5.32 7.87
N PRO A 167 -20.02 -3.99 7.66
CA PRO A 167 -18.99 -2.99 7.91
C PRO A 167 -18.96 -2.46 9.35
N PHE A 168 -17.80 -1.94 9.78
CA PHE A 168 -17.62 -1.25 11.05
C PHE A 168 -16.66 -0.05 10.91
N LYS A 169 -16.93 1.03 11.66
CA LYS A 169 -16.28 2.35 11.49
C LYS A 169 -14.99 2.54 12.31
N TYR A 170 -14.64 1.58 13.18
CA TYR A 170 -13.51 1.70 14.10
C TYR A 170 -12.70 0.42 14.10
N GLY A 171 -11.38 0.55 14.00
CA GLY A 171 -10.50 -0.58 14.23
C GLY A 171 -10.44 -0.94 15.71
N ASP A 172 -10.25 -2.22 16.00
CA ASP A 172 -10.23 -2.72 17.37
C ASP A 172 -9.20 -3.85 17.55
N MET A 173 -8.85 -4.12 18.80
CA MET A 173 -7.93 -5.19 19.21
C MET A 173 -8.73 -6.39 19.73
N TYR A 174 -8.31 -7.59 19.33
CA TYR A 174 -8.91 -8.87 19.71
C TYR A 174 -7.82 -9.82 20.16
N TYR A 175 -8.18 -10.91 20.84
CA TYR A 175 -7.22 -11.97 21.14
C TYR A 175 -7.06 -12.92 19.94
N ALA A 176 -5.82 -13.21 19.58
CA ALA A 176 -5.52 -14.11 18.46
C ALA A 176 -6.01 -15.55 18.69
N ILE A 177 -6.07 -15.97 19.97
CA ILE A 177 -6.55 -17.30 20.36
C ILE A 177 -8.02 -17.51 19.98
N ASP A 178 -8.86 -16.47 20.06
CA ASP A 178 -10.28 -16.55 19.69
C ASP A 178 -10.46 -16.78 18.18
N MET A 179 -9.44 -16.43 17.39
CA MET A 179 -9.42 -16.57 15.94
C MET A 179 -8.58 -17.77 15.48
N ASN A 180 -7.95 -18.55 16.38
CA ASN A 180 -6.98 -19.60 16.07
C ASN A 180 -5.82 -19.10 15.19
N LEU A 181 -5.27 -17.94 15.52
CA LEU A 181 -4.14 -17.33 14.83
C LEU A 181 -2.87 -17.39 15.71
N PRO A 182 -1.67 -17.48 15.12
CA PRO A 182 -0.41 -17.65 15.86
C PRO A 182 0.12 -16.32 16.43
N GLY A 183 -0.66 -15.66 17.28
CA GLY A 183 -0.28 -14.39 17.92
C GLY A 183 -0.78 -14.27 19.36
N GLU A 184 -0.52 -13.13 20.01
CA GLU A 184 -1.18 -12.74 21.25
C GLU A 184 -2.44 -11.95 20.92
N ASP A 185 -2.27 -10.85 20.20
CA ASP A 185 -3.35 -9.95 19.81
C ASP A 185 -3.53 -9.87 18.30
N VAL A 186 -4.72 -9.43 17.88
CA VAL A 186 -5.09 -9.16 16.50
C VAL A 186 -5.64 -7.74 16.43
N TYR A 187 -4.97 -6.88 15.67
CA TYR A 187 -5.53 -5.58 15.30
C TYR A 187 -6.28 -5.71 13.98
N ILE A 188 -7.55 -5.34 13.97
CA ILE A 188 -8.35 -5.30 12.75
C ILE A 188 -8.68 -3.83 12.47
N PRO A 189 -8.12 -3.23 11.41
CA PRO A 189 -8.44 -1.86 11.03
C PRO A 189 -9.90 -1.70 10.57
N PRO A 190 -10.44 -0.45 10.53
CA PRO A 190 -11.79 -0.19 10.08
C PRO A 190 -12.10 -0.77 8.71
N VAL A 191 -13.32 -1.28 8.55
CA VAL A 191 -13.92 -1.67 7.26
C VAL A 191 -15.24 -0.90 7.13
N PRO A 192 -15.19 0.40 6.77
CA PRO A 192 -16.30 1.32 6.98
C PRO A 192 -17.44 1.18 5.97
N THR A 193 -17.23 0.42 4.90
CA THR A 193 -18.19 0.22 3.81
C THR A 193 -18.20 -1.24 3.33
N PRO A 194 -19.28 -1.69 2.67
CA PRO A 194 -19.32 -3.02 2.04
C PRO A 194 -18.44 -3.16 0.79
N GLU A 195 -17.95 -2.04 0.27
CA GLU A 195 -17.27 -1.95 -1.03
C GLU A 195 -15.76 -1.77 -0.92
N THR A 196 -15.28 -1.19 0.17
CA THR A 196 -13.87 -0.79 0.33
C THR A 196 -13.18 -1.70 1.32
N GLY A 197 -12.05 -2.28 0.93
CA GLY A 197 -11.22 -3.06 1.84
C GLY A 197 -10.51 -2.19 2.87
N SER A 198 -10.15 -2.77 4.01
CA SER A 198 -9.30 -2.07 4.98
C SER A 198 -7.93 -1.71 4.40
N HIS A 199 -7.40 -2.53 3.49
CA HIS A 199 -6.17 -2.23 2.76
C HIS A 199 -6.30 -0.97 1.89
N ASP A 200 -7.43 -0.78 1.20
CA ASP A 200 -7.69 0.42 0.39
C ASP A 200 -7.83 1.66 1.27
N LEU A 201 -8.56 1.55 2.39
CA LEU A 201 -8.71 2.65 3.35
C LEU A 201 -7.36 3.09 3.93
N VAL A 202 -6.49 2.13 4.24
CA VAL A 202 -5.15 2.42 4.77
C VAL A 202 -4.32 3.23 3.77
N GLU A 203 -4.43 2.96 2.47
CA GLU A 203 -3.71 3.73 1.44
C GLU A 203 -4.05 5.23 1.47
N LEU A 204 -5.25 5.60 1.95
CA LEU A 204 -5.70 6.99 2.02
C LEU A 204 -5.03 7.84 3.12
N LEU A 205 -4.30 7.22 4.07
CA LEU A 205 -3.64 7.93 5.18
C LEU A 205 -2.73 9.05 4.67
N ASP A 206 -1.88 8.74 3.69
CA ASP A 206 -0.88 9.66 3.15
C ASP A 206 -1.28 10.24 1.78
N ILE A 207 -2.55 10.13 1.40
CA ILE A 207 -3.09 10.74 0.18
C ILE A 207 -3.58 12.17 0.53
N PRO A 208 -3.23 13.21 -0.25
CA PRO A 208 -3.71 14.55 0.03
C PRO A 208 -5.24 14.64 -0.11
N GLU A 209 -5.85 15.60 0.59
CA GLU A 209 -7.25 15.96 0.33
C GLU A 209 -7.42 16.43 -1.14
N ASN A 210 -8.67 16.44 -1.61
CA ASN A 210 -9.03 16.70 -3.00
C ASN A 210 -8.35 15.74 -4.01
N SER A 211 -8.26 14.46 -3.64
CA SER A 211 -7.65 13.43 -4.49
C SER A 211 -8.63 12.30 -4.79
N LEU A 212 -8.63 11.84 -6.04
CA LEU A 212 -9.28 10.61 -6.47
C LEU A 212 -8.26 9.47 -6.47
N VAL A 213 -8.58 8.34 -5.84
CA VAL A 213 -7.78 7.12 -5.83
C VAL A 213 -8.58 6.00 -6.49
N ILE A 214 -7.95 5.32 -7.45
CA ILE A 214 -8.52 4.21 -8.21
C ILE A 214 -7.79 2.94 -7.80
N SER A 215 -8.53 1.95 -7.30
CA SER A 215 -8.04 0.67 -6.80
C SER A 215 -8.85 -0.45 -7.44
N GLY A 216 -8.41 -0.92 -8.61
CA GLY A 216 -9.18 -1.85 -9.43
C GLY A 216 -10.58 -1.29 -9.75
N PRO A 217 -11.67 -1.96 -9.34
CA PRO A 217 -13.04 -1.49 -9.58
C PRO A 217 -13.53 -0.42 -8.58
N VAL A 218 -12.73 -0.12 -7.55
CA VAL A 218 -13.11 0.79 -6.46
C VAL A 218 -12.52 2.17 -6.69
N PHE A 219 -13.37 3.19 -6.65
CA PHE A 219 -13.02 4.60 -6.72
C PHE A 219 -13.24 5.25 -5.35
N MET A 220 -12.25 5.98 -4.86
CA MET A 220 -12.28 6.68 -3.58
C MET A 220 -11.89 8.14 -3.77
N TYR A 221 -12.83 9.07 -3.64
CA TYR A 221 -12.52 10.49 -3.61
C TYR A 221 -12.39 10.97 -2.17
N LYS A 222 -11.21 11.47 -1.82
CA LYS A 222 -10.89 12.03 -0.50
C LYS A 222 -11.14 13.55 -0.51
N GLY A 223 -12.37 13.95 -0.18
CA GLY A 223 -12.77 15.35 0.05
C GLY A 223 -13.21 15.55 1.50
N GLU A 224 -14.16 16.45 1.80
CA GLU A 224 -14.71 16.58 3.17
C GLU A 224 -15.17 15.22 3.71
N ASP A 225 -15.97 14.52 2.91
CA ASP A 225 -16.25 13.09 3.04
C ASP A 225 -15.36 12.27 2.10
N ILE A 226 -15.21 10.98 2.41
CA ILE A 226 -14.56 10.01 1.53
C ILE A 226 -15.67 9.27 0.77
N LEU A 227 -15.87 9.65 -0.48
CA LEU A 227 -16.87 9.03 -1.36
C LEU A 227 -16.28 7.77 -1.99
N CYS A 228 -16.91 6.62 -1.73
CA CYS A 228 -16.55 5.34 -2.32
C CYS A 228 -17.62 4.85 -3.29
N ILE A 229 -17.20 4.45 -4.48
CA ILE A 229 -18.06 3.88 -5.53
C ILE A 229 -17.35 2.69 -6.16
N THR A 230 -18.09 1.61 -6.36
CA THR A 230 -17.61 0.45 -7.13
C THR A 230 -18.32 0.39 -8.48
N SER A 231 -17.57 0.45 -9.58
CA SER A 231 -18.16 0.57 -10.92
C SER A 231 -18.73 -0.75 -11.47
N ASP A 232 -17.91 -1.79 -11.53
CA ASP A 232 -18.21 -3.19 -11.88
C ASP A 232 -16.89 -3.97 -11.67
N LYS A 233 -16.95 -5.25 -11.28
CA LYS A 233 -15.74 -6.07 -11.07
C LYS A 233 -14.99 -6.36 -12.37
N ASP A 234 -15.65 -6.40 -13.54
CA ASP A 234 -14.97 -6.57 -14.84
C ASP A 234 -14.65 -5.24 -15.52
N CYS A 235 -13.61 -4.54 -15.05
CA CYS A 235 -13.22 -3.24 -15.60
C CYS A 235 -12.59 -3.32 -17.01
N ILE A 236 -12.37 -4.51 -17.57
CA ILE A 236 -11.51 -4.71 -18.74
C ILE A 236 -12.33 -4.88 -20.01
N SER A 237 -13.56 -5.41 -19.92
CA SER A 237 -14.35 -5.75 -21.10
C SER A 237 -15.82 -5.36 -20.99
N GLY A 238 -16.48 -5.29 -22.15
CA GLY A 238 -17.93 -5.12 -22.28
C GLY A 238 -18.50 -3.98 -21.44
N TYR A 239 -19.55 -4.29 -20.67
CA TYR A 239 -20.25 -3.32 -19.84
C TYR A 239 -19.39 -2.76 -18.70
N GLY A 240 -18.54 -3.58 -18.07
CA GLY A 240 -17.77 -3.11 -16.92
C GLY A 240 -16.66 -2.12 -17.30
N LYS A 241 -16.10 -2.21 -18.53
CA LYS A 241 -15.25 -1.15 -19.10
C LYS A 241 -16.01 0.16 -19.29
N LEU A 242 -17.27 0.12 -19.73
CA LEU A 242 -18.13 1.30 -19.86
C LEU A 242 -18.45 1.90 -18.49
N ALA A 243 -18.85 1.07 -17.53
CA ALA A 243 -19.16 1.49 -16.16
C ALA A 243 -17.93 2.12 -15.48
N PHE A 244 -16.74 1.56 -15.69
CA PHE A 244 -15.48 2.12 -15.20
C PHE A 244 -15.23 3.52 -15.77
N LYS A 245 -15.33 3.69 -17.10
CA LYS A 245 -15.18 5.00 -17.77
C LYS A 245 -16.20 6.01 -17.28
N ALA A 246 -17.47 5.61 -17.15
CA ALA A 246 -18.53 6.47 -16.67
C ALA A 246 -18.28 6.95 -15.24
N THR A 247 -17.85 6.04 -14.36
CA THR A 247 -17.54 6.34 -12.96
C THR A 247 -16.34 7.29 -12.84
N LEU A 248 -15.28 7.06 -13.63
CA LEU A 248 -14.13 7.97 -13.68
C LEU A 248 -14.53 9.37 -14.15
N GLN A 249 -15.31 9.47 -15.22
CA GLN A 249 -15.79 10.76 -15.74
C GLN A 249 -16.73 11.45 -14.76
N TYR A 250 -17.58 10.71 -14.06
CA TYR A 250 -18.45 11.22 -13.02
C TYR A 250 -17.63 11.92 -11.93
N PHE A 251 -16.63 11.25 -11.35
CA PHE A 251 -15.78 11.87 -10.33
C PHE A 251 -15.05 13.11 -10.85
N ILE A 252 -14.52 13.05 -12.08
CA ILE A 252 -13.83 14.21 -12.66
C ILE A 252 -14.76 15.42 -12.80
N GLN A 253 -16.02 15.20 -13.19
CA GLN A 253 -17.00 16.28 -13.36
C GLN A 253 -17.52 16.82 -12.02
N GLU A 254 -17.91 15.93 -11.11
CA GLU A 254 -18.55 16.28 -9.84
C GLU A 254 -17.54 16.83 -8.84
N THR A 255 -16.39 16.17 -8.69
CA THR A 255 -15.45 16.48 -7.60
C THR A 255 -14.25 17.31 -8.04
N LYS A 256 -13.95 17.34 -9.35
CA LYS A 256 -12.83 18.10 -9.94
C LYS A 256 -11.52 17.90 -9.16
N PRO A 257 -11.04 16.64 -9.04
CA PRO A 257 -9.92 16.31 -8.18
C PRO A 257 -8.64 17.03 -8.62
N GLU A 258 -7.86 17.54 -7.67
CA GLU A 258 -6.54 18.11 -7.93
C GLU A 258 -5.53 17.03 -8.29
N ASN A 259 -5.70 15.83 -7.72
CA ASN A 259 -4.84 14.69 -7.98
C ASN A 259 -5.67 13.46 -8.29
N ILE A 260 -5.23 12.68 -9.27
CA ILE A 260 -5.79 11.36 -9.56
C ILE A 260 -4.65 10.35 -9.42
N PHE A 261 -4.88 9.30 -8.64
CA PHE A 261 -3.94 8.23 -8.37
C PHE A 261 -4.54 6.88 -8.76
N THR A 262 -3.70 5.97 -9.26
CA THR A 262 -4.09 4.59 -9.56
C THR A 262 -3.00 3.63 -9.11
N PHE A 263 -3.39 2.43 -8.69
CA PHE A 263 -2.44 1.34 -8.40
C PHE A 263 -2.20 0.43 -9.59
N GLU A 264 -3.11 0.45 -10.57
CA GLU A 264 -3.06 -0.38 -11.77
C GLU A 264 -2.82 0.48 -13.02
N ASN A 265 -2.06 -0.07 -13.98
CA ASN A 265 -1.82 0.57 -15.27
C ASN A 265 -3.01 0.35 -16.22
N VAL A 266 -4.13 0.99 -15.91
CA VAL A 266 -5.37 0.96 -16.69
C VAL A 266 -5.38 2.15 -17.64
N LYS A 267 -5.48 1.90 -18.95
CA LYS A 267 -5.40 2.91 -20.02
C LYS A 267 -6.30 4.11 -19.74
N GLU A 268 -7.56 3.86 -19.41
CA GLU A 268 -8.58 4.87 -19.13
C GLU A 268 -8.19 5.80 -17.98
N SER A 269 -7.58 5.26 -16.92
CA SER A 269 -7.12 6.04 -15.78
C SER A 269 -5.96 6.95 -16.17
N ILE A 270 -4.99 6.41 -16.92
CA ILE A 270 -3.80 7.15 -17.35
C ILE A 270 -4.17 8.27 -18.33
N GLU A 271 -5.08 8.01 -19.28
CA GLU A 271 -5.59 9.02 -20.21
C GLU A 271 -6.34 10.15 -19.50
N ALA A 272 -6.98 9.85 -18.37
CA ALA A 272 -7.61 10.85 -17.51
C ALA A 272 -6.61 11.62 -16.60
N GLY A 273 -5.31 11.36 -16.72
CA GLY A 273 -4.27 12.04 -15.95
C GLY A 273 -3.93 11.38 -14.61
N ALA A 274 -4.35 10.12 -14.38
CA ALA A 274 -3.98 9.39 -13.18
C ALA A 274 -2.47 9.12 -13.11
N LYS A 275 -1.88 9.39 -11.95
CA LYS A 275 -0.51 9.01 -11.63
C LYS A 275 -0.49 7.59 -11.08
N LEU A 276 0.22 6.70 -11.77
CA LEU A 276 0.48 5.36 -11.26
C LEU A 276 1.37 5.43 -10.02
N ILE A 277 0.89 4.87 -8.90
CA ILE A 277 1.61 4.81 -7.63
C ILE A 277 1.66 3.36 -7.13
N GLU A 278 2.70 3.00 -6.40
CA GLU A 278 2.83 1.67 -5.81
C GLU A 278 2.04 1.58 -4.50
N ARG A 279 1.32 0.48 -4.29
CA ARG A 279 0.66 0.17 -3.01
C ARG A 279 1.64 0.26 -1.84
N ARG A 280 1.17 0.86 -0.75
CA ARG A 280 1.92 1.09 0.51
C ARG A 280 1.27 0.40 1.70
N ALA A 281 0.14 -0.28 1.52
CA ALA A 281 -0.60 -0.94 2.59
C ALA A 281 0.30 -1.77 3.52
N ARG A 282 1.30 -2.50 3.00
CA ARG A 282 2.27 -3.25 3.82
C ARG A 282 3.10 -2.37 4.77
N TYR A 283 3.61 -1.24 4.30
CA TYR A 283 4.39 -0.31 5.13
C TYR A 283 3.49 0.43 6.12
N LEU A 284 2.29 0.82 5.69
CA LEU A 284 1.34 1.50 6.55
C LEU A 284 0.78 0.56 7.62
N ALA A 285 0.64 -0.73 7.31
CA ALA A 285 0.30 -1.76 8.29
C ALA A 285 1.34 -1.85 9.41
N THR A 286 2.64 -1.76 9.08
CA THR A 286 3.69 -1.78 10.10
C THR A 286 3.67 -0.52 10.97
N GLU A 287 3.42 0.65 10.37
CA GLU A 287 3.23 1.90 11.14
C GLU A 287 2.03 1.81 12.09
N LEU A 288 0.94 1.18 11.65
CA LEU A 288 -0.24 1.00 12.49
C LEU A 288 0.03 0.11 13.70
N LEU A 289 0.93 -0.87 13.62
CA LEU A 289 1.27 -1.72 14.77
C LEU A 289 1.91 -0.92 15.91
N ILE A 290 2.73 0.09 15.59
CA ILE A 290 3.52 0.85 16.57
C ILE A 290 2.95 2.24 16.90
N SER A 291 2.02 2.76 16.10
CA SER A 291 1.56 4.16 16.22
C SER A 291 0.05 4.29 16.47
N ASN A 292 -0.30 4.56 17.73
CA ASN A 292 -1.67 4.92 18.12
C ASN A 292 -2.16 6.20 17.41
N LYS A 293 -1.26 7.12 17.08
CA LYS A 293 -1.59 8.32 16.29
C LYS A 293 -2.08 7.94 14.90
N ARG A 294 -1.39 7.00 14.22
CA ARG A 294 -1.81 6.51 12.90
C ARG A 294 -3.13 5.74 12.97
N LYS A 295 -3.35 4.91 13.99
CA LYS A 295 -4.65 4.25 14.22
C LYS A 295 -5.79 5.27 14.38
N ALA A 296 -5.55 6.35 15.15
CA ALA A 296 -6.54 7.41 15.35
C ALA A 296 -6.84 8.19 14.06
N GLU A 297 -5.83 8.45 13.23
CA GLU A 297 -6.00 9.07 11.92
C GLU A 297 -6.83 8.19 10.98
N LEU A 298 -6.54 6.89 10.93
CA LEU A 298 -7.30 5.92 10.14
C LEU A 298 -8.77 5.86 10.55
N ASN A 299 -9.04 5.85 11.86
CA ASN A 299 -10.40 5.90 12.40
C ASN A 299 -11.14 7.20 12.01
N ARG A 300 -10.44 8.34 11.86
CA ARG A 300 -11.07 9.58 11.37
C ARG A 300 -11.43 9.49 9.90
N LEU A 301 -10.57 8.90 9.07
CA LEU A 301 -10.88 8.62 7.67
C LEU A 301 -12.10 7.71 7.56
N ALA A 302 -12.12 6.61 8.31
CA ALA A 302 -13.22 5.64 8.31
C ALA A 302 -14.60 6.26 8.62
N LYS A 303 -14.65 7.24 9.54
CA LYS A 303 -15.88 7.97 9.89
C LYS A 303 -16.42 8.81 8.74
N ARG A 304 -15.53 9.39 7.93
CA ARG A 304 -15.84 10.21 6.76
C ARG A 304 -16.20 9.36 5.54
N THR A 305 -15.93 8.05 5.59
CA THR A 305 -16.20 7.16 4.45
C THR A 305 -17.67 6.85 4.28
N VAL A 306 -18.18 7.11 3.09
CA VAL A 306 -19.55 6.84 2.67
C VAL A 306 -19.53 6.10 1.34
N THR A 307 -20.46 5.17 1.19
CA THR A 307 -20.69 4.46 -0.08
C THR A 307 -21.87 5.08 -0.79
N MET A 308 -21.77 5.18 -2.11
CA MET A 308 -22.84 5.65 -2.97
C MET A 308 -23.14 4.63 -4.07
N ALA A 309 -24.41 4.21 -4.16
CA ALA A 309 -24.90 3.43 -5.28
C ALA A 309 -25.08 4.37 -6.48
N ILE A 310 -24.13 4.33 -7.41
CA ILE A 310 -24.11 5.26 -8.55
C ILE A 310 -25.08 4.86 -9.69
N ALA A 311 -25.63 3.64 -9.63
CA ALA A 311 -26.46 3.09 -10.70
C ALA A 311 -27.77 3.87 -10.94
N ASP A 312 -28.28 4.59 -9.96
CA ASP A 312 -29.52 5.40 -10.11
C ASP A 312 -29.23 6.91 -10.23
N ASP A 313 -27.96 7.30 -10.32
CA ASP A 313 -27.57 8.71 -10.42
C ASP A 313 -27.78 9.24 -11.85
N ASP A 314 -28.58 10.30 -11.99
CA ASP A 314 -28.96 10.89 -13.29
C ASP A 314 -27.74 11.33 -14.10
N LEU A 315 -26.72 11.91 -13.45
CA LEU A 315 -25.51 12.36 -14.12
C LEU A 315 -24.68 11.16 -14.59
N TRP A 316 -24.52 10.16 -13.75
CA TRP A 316 -23.79 8.95 -14.14
C TRP A 316 -24.48 8.22 -15.29
N GLN A 317 -25.81 8.11 -15.27
CA GLN A 317 -26.59 7.51 -16.36
C GLN A 317 -26.47 8.31 -17.67
N ASP A 318 -26.52 9.64 -17.59
CA ASP A 318 -26.29 10.52 -18.74
C ASP A 318 -24.88 10.34 -19.32
N ILE A 319 -23.85 10.27 -18.46
CA ILE A 319 -22.47 10.00 -18.86
C ILE A 319 -22.37 8.61 -19.52
N LEU A 320 -22.89 7.56 -18.87
CA LEU A 320 -22.84 6.18 -19.37
C LEU A 320 -23.46 6.07 -20.76
N SER A 321 -24.62 6.70 -20.98
CA SER A 321 -25.34 6.67 -22.26
C SER A 321 -24.56 7.28 -23.44
N LYS A 322 -23.58 8.15 -23.14
CA LYS A 322 -22.76 8.85 -24.14
C LYS A 322 -21.46 8.14 -24.47
N ILE A 323 -21.01 7.21 -23.63
CA ILE A 323 -19.77 6.47 -23.85
C ILE A 323 -20.04 5.31 -24.82
N LYS A 324 -19.29 5.26 -25.92
CA LYS A 324 -19.31 4.13 -26.86
C LYS A 324 -18.19 3.15 -26.54
N LEU A 325 -18.45 1.86 -26.74
CA LEU A 325 -17.39 0.86 -26.86
C LEU A 325 -16.63 1.15 -28.15
N GLU A 326 -15.39 1.61 -28.02
CA GLU A 326 -14.42 1.47 -29.10
C GLU A 326 -13.76 0.10 -28.91
N ASP A 327 -13.76 -0.68 -30.00
CA ASP A 327 -13.24 -2.06 -30.08
C ASP A 327 -11.79 -2.19 -29.60
#